data_AF-A0A554IC21-F1
#
_entry.id   AF-A0A554IC21-F1
#
_cell.length_a   1.000
_cell.length_b   1.000
_cell.length_c   1.000
_cell.angle_alpha   90.00
_cell.angle_beta   90.00
_cell.angle_gamma   90.00
#
_symmetry.space_group_name_H-M   'P 1'
#
loop_
_entity.id
_entity.type
_entity.pdbx_description
1 polymer ?
#
loop_
_entity_poly.entity_id
_entity_poly.type
_entity_poly.pdbx_seq_one_letter_code
_entity_poly.pdbx_strand_id
1 'polypeptide(L)'
;MKHKTIVIFVLGALIFGAGTFYGGMKYQQSKGPTAADFSARGGSAVGGQNLRNLSSEERQQMFGQMGTNASGAAAGRRADGANAAAGEIIAKDDKSITVKLSDGGSKIIFFSDSAKVTKSTAGTIADLGIGETVFASGTQNSDGSLTAETLQLGTITPINR
;
A
#
# COMPACT_ATOMS: atom_id res chain seq x y z
N MET A 1 22.02 42.61 -12.34
CA MET A 1 20.94 42.94 -11.37
C MET A 1 19.89 41.83 -11.23
N LYS A 2 19.45 41.16 -12.30
CA LYS A 2 18.40 40.11 -12.27
C LYS A 2 18.75 38.86 -11.42
N HIS A 3 20.01 38.43 -11.38
CA HIS A 3 20.44 37.25 -10.60
C HIS A 3 20.34 37.47 -9.08
N LYS A 4 20.57 38.70 -8.61
CA LYS A 4 20.46 39.05 -7.17
C LYS A 4 19.01 38.95 -6.70
N THR A 5 18.06 39.34 -7.55
CA THR A 5 16.62 39.19 -7.30
C THR A 5 16.21 37.72 -7.25
N ILE A 6 16.69 36.88 -8.18
CA ILE A 6 16.39 35.43 -8.20
C ILE A 6 16.93 34.74 -6.93
N VAL A 7 18.15 35.07 -6.49
CA VAL A 7 18.73 34.49 -5.26
C VAL A 7 17.92 34.89 -4.02
N ILE A 8 17.44 36.13 -3.94
CA ILE A 8 16.58 36.58 -2.84
C ILE A 8 15.24 35.83 -2.84
N PHE A 9 14.63 35.60 -4.00
CA PHE A 9 13.38 34.82 -4.09
C PHE A 9 13.57 33.36 -3.69
N VAL A 10 14.66 32.72 -4.11
CA VAL A 10 14.96 31.32 -3.73
C VAL A 10 15.23 31.18 -2.24
N LEU A 11 15.99 32.11 -1.64
CA LEU A 11 16.22 32.13 -0.20
C LEU A 11 14.93 32.39 0.59
N GLY A 12 14.07 33.29 0.10
CA GLY A 12 12.75 33.51 0.68
C GLY A 12 11.90 32.24 0.64
N ALA A 13 11.78 31.59 -0.53
CA ALA A 13 10.99 30.37 -0.69
C ALA A 13 11.49 29.22 0.20
N LEU A 14 12.81 29.07 0.39
CA LEU A 14 13.38 28.08 1.31
C LEU A 14 13.02 28.36 2.77
N ILE A 15 13.07 29.61 3.22
CA ILE A 15 12.74 29.99 4.60
C ILE A 15 11.24 29.82 4.86
N PHE A 16 10.37 30.28 3.94
CA PHE A 16 8.92 30.11 4.05
C PHE A 16 8.49 28.64 3.95
N GLY A 17 9.12 27.86 3.06
CA GLY A 17 8.87 26.42 2.93
C GLY A 17 9.26 25.63 4.18
N ALA A 18 10.43 25.90 4.76
CA ALA A 18 10.86 25.26 5.99
C ALA A 18 9.99 25.65 7.21
N GLY A 19 9.61 26.93 7.31
CA GLY A 19 8.76 27.42 8.40
C GLY A 19 7.34 26.87 8.36
N THR A 20 6.72 26.77 7.17
CA THR A 20 5.38 26.21 6.99
C THR A 20 5.35 24.70 7.23
N PHE A 21 6.38 23.98 6.78
CA PHE A 21 6.52 22.54 7.04
C PHE A 21 6.72 22.25 8.54
N TYR A 22 7.62 22.96 9.21
CA TYR A 22 7.86 22.76 10.65
C TYR A 22 6.65 23.18 11.51
N GLY A 23 6.02 24.32 11.18
CA GLY A 23 4.79 24.77 11.83
C GLY A 23 3.65 23.78 11.67
N GLY A 24 3.47 23.22 10.47
CA GLY A 24 2.49 22.17 10.19
C GLY A 24 2.74 20.89 10.99
N MET A 25 3.99 20.40 11.02
CA MET A 25 4.37 19.23 11.82
C MET A 25 4.15 19.44 13.33
N LYS A 26 4.47 20.62 13.86
CA LYS A 26 4.24 20.95 15.29
C LYS A 26 2.77 21.09 15.64
N TYR A 27 1.97 21.67 14.75
CA TYR A 27 0.51 21.76 14.91
C TYR A 27 -0.16 20.38 14.87
N GLN A 28 0.34 19.47 14.03
CA GLN A 28 -0.11 18.08 14.02
C GLN A 28 0.31 17.34 15.31
N GLN A 29 1.49 17.62 15.86
CA GLN A 29 1.89 17.06 17.17
C GLN A 29 1.03 17.58 18.32
N SER A 30 0.52 18.82 18.26
CA SER A 30 -0.35 19.37 19.30
C SER A 30 -1.83 18.98 19.15
N LYS A 31 -2.24 18.45 17.99
CA LYS A 31 -3.61 17.99 17.71
C LYS A 31 -3.74 16.49 17.41
N GLY A 32 -2.65 15.74 17.40
CA GLY A 32 -2.67 14.29 17.27
C GLY A 32 -3.24 13.64 18.53
N PRO A 33 -3.97 12.52 18.40
CA PRO A 33 -4.46 11.79 19.58
C PRO A 33 -3.26 11.45 20.45
N THR A 34 -3.33 11.86 21.71
CA THR A 34 -2.26 11.55 22.67
C THR A 34 -2.26 10.04 22.95
N ALA A 35 -1.17 9.49 23.47
CA ALA A 35 -1.13 8.08 23.90
C ALA A 35 -2.26 7.72 24.89
N ALA A 36 -2.85 8.71 25.57
CA ALA A 36 -4.04 8.55 26.40
C ALA A 36 -5.31 8.25 25.58
N ASP A 37 -5.50 8.85 24.40
CA ASP A 37 -6.64 8.57 23.51
C ASP A 37 -6.55 7.17 22.87
N PHE A 38 -5.34 6.67 22.63
CA PHE A 38 -5.12 5.31 22.15
C PHE A 38 -5.55 4.26 23.20
N SER A 39 -5.36 4.58 24.49
CA SER A 39 -5.84 3.74 25.60
C SER A 39 -7.35 3.84 25.84
N ALA A 40 -7.97 4.96 25.48
CA ALA A 40 -9.41 5.18 25.66
C ALA A 40 -10.27 4.58 24.54
N ARG A 41 -9.73 4.42 23.32
CA ARG A 41 -10.45 3.89 22.15
C ARG A 41 -10.09 2.43 21.78
N GLY A 42 -9.78 1.60 22.79
CA GLY A 42 -9.81 0.14 22.64
C GLY A 42 -8.74 -0.48 21.74
N GLY A 43 -7.57 0.16 21.61
CA GLY A 43 -6.45 -0.34 20.82
C GLY A 43 -5.62 -1.42 21.52
N SER A 44 -6.22 -2.57 21.84
CA SER A 44 -5.46 -3.82 21.94
C SER A 44 -6.39 -5.00 21.72
N ALA A 45 -6.20 -5.70 20.59
CA ALA A 45 -6.81 -6.97 20.26
C ALA A 45 -6.38 -8.13 21.19
N VAL A 46 -5.77 -7.84 22.34
CA VAL A 46 -5.54 -8.76 23.44
C VAL A 46 -5.73 -8.02 24.77
N GLY A 47 -6.92 -8.14 25.35
CA GLY A 47 -7.10 -8.21 26.79
C GLY A 47 -6.78 -6.97 27.65
N GLY A 48 -7.24 -5.77 27.29
CA GLY A 48 -7.09 -4.57 28.14
C GLY A 48 -7.70 -4.69 29.56
N GLN A 49 -8.62 -5.62 29.79
CA GLN A 49 -9.14 -5.93 31.13
C GLN A 49 -8.42 -7.10 31.81
N ASN A 50 -7.96 -8.12 31.07
CA ASN A 50 -7.41 -9.35 31.65
C ASN A 50 -5.91 -9.26 32.00
N LEU A 51 -5.14 -8.32 31.42
CA LEU A 51 -3.73 -8.15 31.79
C LEU A 51 -3.49 -7.36 33.09
N ARG A 52 -4.54 -6.72 33.63
CA ARG A 52 -4.44 -5.92 34.86
C ARG A 52 -4.29 -6.77 36.13
N ASN A 53 -4.75 -8.02 36.09
CA ASN A 53 -4.75 -8.93 37.23
C ASN A 53 -3.69 -10.04 37.14
N LEU A 54 -2.77 -9.99 36.16
CA LEU A 54 -1.70 -10.97 36.00
C LEU A 54 -0.42 -10.50 36.70
N SER A 55 0.34 -11.45 37.25
CA SER A 55 1.65 -11.15 37.83
C SER A 55 2.68 -10.79 36.74
N SER A 56 3.80 -10.19 37.17
CA SER A 56 4.94 -9.87 36.32
C SER A 56 5.50 -11.09 35.57
N GLU A 57 5.49 -12.25 36.23
CA GLU A 57 6.02 -13.50 35.68
C GLU A 57 5.09 -14.08 34.60
N GLU A 58 3.78 -14.10 34.86
CA GLU A 58 2.78 -14.59 33.91
C GLU A 58 2.72 -13.71 32.65
N ARG A 59 2.89 -12.40 32.84
CA ARG A 59 2.98 -11.43 31.74
C ARG A 59 4.19 -11.72 30.85
N GLN A 60 5.36 -12.00 31.43
CA GLN A 60 6.57 -12.34 30.66
C GLN A 60 6.44 -13.65 29.88
N GLN A 61 5.76 -14.67 30.43
CA GLN A 61 5.48 -15.91 29.70
C GLN A 61 4.53 -15.70 28.53
N MET A 62 3.49 -14.88 28.70
CA MET A 62 2.52 -14.56 27.63
C MET A 62 3.14 -13.76 26.49
N PHE A 63 3.99 -12.77 26.79
CA PHE A 63 4.73 -12.01 25.77
C PHE A 63 5.79 -12.86 25.07
N GLY A 64 6.43 -13.80 25.78
CA GLY A 64 7.34 -14.79 25.20
C GLY A 64 6.65 -15.74 24.21
N GLN A 65 5.39 -16.10 24.48
CA GLN A 65 4.58 -16.96 23.61
C GLN A 65 3.93 -16.20 22.44
N MET A 66 3.68 -14.89 22.59
CA MET A 66 3.09 -14.03 21.55
C MET A 66 4.12 -13.42 20.59
N GLY A 67 5.37 -13.26 21.02
CA GLY A 67 6.49 -12.79 20.17
C GLY A 67 6.89 -13.79 19.07
N THR A 68 6.71 -15.09 19.33
CA THR A 68 6.92 -16.18 18.36
C THR A 68 5.82 -16.22 17.28
N ASN A 69 4.57 -15.91 17.62
CA ASN A 69 3.47 -15.90 16.66
C ASN A 69 3.32 -14.59 15.87
N ALA A 70 3.78 -13.45 16.40
CA ALA A 70 3.77 -12.17 15.67
C ALA A 70 4.90 -12.08 14.62
N SER A 71 6.04 -12.73 14.86
CA SER A 71 7.14 -12.84 13.89
C SER A 71 6.86 -13.87 12.80
N GLY A 72 6.10 -14.93 13.08
CA GLY A 72 5.62 -15.89 12.06
C GLY A 72 4.61 -15.31 11.07
N ALA A 73 3.70 -14.44 11.53
CA ALA A 73 2.69 -13.80 10.66
C ALA A 73 3.28 -12.73 9.72
N ALA A 74 4.34 -12.03 10.13
CA ALA A 74 5.05 -11.06 9.30
C ALA A 74 6.12 -11.70 8.38
N ALA A 75 6.66 -12.86 8.76
CA ALA A 75 7.55 -13.67 7.93
C ALA A 75 6.79 -14.45 6.85
N GLY A 76 5.58 -14.95 7.16
CA GLY A 76 4.73 -15.67 6.18
C GLY A 76 4.37 -14.81 4.97
N ARG A 77 4.08 -13.52 5.16
CA ARG A 77 3.77 -12.60 4.06
C ARG A 77 4.98 -12.19 3.21
N ARG A 78 6.21 -12.41 3.68
CA ARG A 78 7.43 -12.22 2.89
C ARG A 78 7.86 -13.49 2.17
N ALA A 79 7.54 -14.65 2.73
CA ALA A 79 7.82 -15.95 2.12
C ALA A 79 6.97 -16.23 0.87
N ASP A 80 5.70 -15.77 0.83
CA ASP A 80 4.86 -15.86 -0.37
C ASP A 80 5.37 -15.00 -1.55
N GLY A 81 6.17 -13.96 -1.27
CA GLY A 81 6.85 -13.15 -2.30
C GLY A 81 8.17 -13.74 -2.79
N ALA A 82 8.75 -14.70 -2.07
CA ALA A 82 10.09 -15.24 -2.37
C ALA A 82 10.12 -16.23 -3.55
N ASN A 83 8.97 -16.79 -3.94
CA ASN A 83 8.85 -17.73 -5.06
C ASN A 83 8.25 -17.12 -6.33
N ALA A 84 8.03 -15.81 -6.36
CA ALA A 84 7.59 -15.13 -7.57
C ALA A 84 8.74 -15.05 -8.59
N ALA A 85 8.41 -15.26 -9.87
CA ALA A 85 9.32 -15.02 -10.98
C ALA A 85 8.72 -13.93 -11.85
N ALA A 86 9.45 -12.82 -11.99
CA ALA A 86 9.05 -11.69 -12.80
C ALA A 86 10.18 -11.38 -13.79
N GLY A 87 9.81 -11.14 -15.04
CA GLY A 87 10.77 -10.91 -16.09
C GLY A 87 10.18 -11.10 -17.48
N GLU A 88 11.06 -11.27 -18.46
CA GLU A 88 10.70 -11.43 -19.86
C GLU A 88 10.65 -12.92 -20.24
N ILE A 89 9.59 -13.37 -20.90
CA ILE A 89 9.50 -14.75 -21.41
C ILE A 89 10.39 -14.86 -22.65
N ILE A 90 11.42 -15.71 -22.59
CA ILE A 90 12.40 -15.92 -23.67
C ILE A 90 12.26 -17.28 -24.37
N ALA A 91 11.51 -18.21 -23.79
CA ALA A 91 11.13 -19.48 -24.44
C ALA A 91 9.80 -19.99 -23.86
N LYS A 92 9.09 -20.82 -24.63
CA LYS A 92 7.82 -21.45 -24.24
C LYS A 92 7.68 -22.83 -24.87
N ASP A 93 7.20 -23.77 -24.06
CA ASP A 93 6.75 -25.10 -24.45
C ASP A 93 5.29 -25.33 -24.00
N ASP A 94 4.76 -26.54 -24.16
CA ASP A 94 3.36 -26.88 -23.86
C ASP A 94 2.99 -26.72 -22.37
N LYS A 95 3.96 -26.93 -21.46
CA LYS A 95 3.74 -26.92 -20.00
C LYS A 95 4.73 -26.04 -19.25
N SER A 96 5.54 -25.26 -19.95
CA SER A 96 6.57 -24.42 -19.34
C SER A 96 6.86 -23.13 -20.11
N ILE A 97 7.32 -22.12 -19.40
CA ILE A 97 7.96 -20.91 -19.94
C ILE A 97 9.33 -20.71 -19.30
N THR A 98 10.29 -20.19 -20.05
CA THR A 98 11.56 -19.72 -19.52
C THR A 98 11.53 -18.21 -19.41
N VAL A 99 11.72 -17.70 -18.20
CA VAL A 99 11.70 -16.27 -17.90
C VAL A 99 13.10 -15.79 -17.59
N LYS A 100 13.58 -14.79 -18.34
CA LYS A 100 14.79 -14.04 -18.05
C LYS A 100 14.50 -13.10 -16.88
N LEU A 101 15.24 -13.27 -15.79
CA LEU A 101 15.12 -12.46 -14.58
C LEU A 101 15.91 -11.16 -14.69
N SER A 102 15.59 -10.17 -13.86
CA SER A 102 16.26 -8.86 -13.85
C SER A 102 17.74 -8.91 -13.44
N ASP A 103 18.16 -9.98 -12.76
CA ASP A 103 19.55 -10.23 -12.35
C ASP A 103 20.43 -10.83 -13.47
N GLY A 104 19.85 -11.05 -14.67
CA GLY A 104 20.53 -11.66 -15.81
C GLY A 104 20.45 -13.18 -15.84
N GLY A 105 19.93 -13.82 -14.78
CA GLY A 105 19.63 -15.25 -14.75
C GLY A 105 18.37 -15.62 -15.53
N SER A 106 18.03 -16.91 -15.55
CA SER A 106 16.77 -17.41 -16.12
C SER A 106 16.15 -18.46 -15.22
N LYS A 107 14.82 -18.52 -15.20
CA LYS A 107 14.05 -19.52 -14.45
C LYS A 107 13.01 -20.16 -15.36
N ILE A 108 12.89 -21.48 -15.28
CA ILE A 108 11.83 -22.24 -15.94
C ILE A 108 10.61 -22.30 -15.00
N ILE A 109 9.45 -21.92 -15.50
CA ILE A 109 8.17 -21.94 -14.79
C ILE A 109 7.27 -22.98 -15.47
N PHE A 110 6.87 -24.01 -14.73
CA PHE A 110 5.90 -25.00 -15.18
C PHE A 110 4.47 -24.55 -14.84
N PHE A 111 3.51 -24.85 -15.71
CA PHE A 111 2.09 -24.57 -15.49
C PHE A 111 1.22 -25.78 -15.86
N SER A 112 0.02 -25.85 -15.27
CA SER A 112 -0.99 -26.87 -15.52
C SER A 112 -2.16 -26.31 -16.32
N ASP A 113 -3.05 -27.18 -16.80
CA ASP A 113 -4.28 -26.79 -17.51
C ASP A 113 -5.24 -25.98 -16.62
N SER A 114 -5.10 -26.08 -15.30
CA SER A 114 -5.87 -25.30 -14.32
C SER A 114 -5.26 -23.93 -13.99
N ALA A 115 -4.07 -23.60 -14.53
CA ALA A 115 -3.42 -22.33 -14.28
C ALA A 115 -4.27 -21.18 -14.84
N LYS A 116 -4.62 -20.23 -13.97
CA LYS A 116 -5.39 -19.04 -14.37
C LYS A 116 -4.44 -17.99 -14.92
N VAL A 117 -4.54 -17.73 -16.22
CA VAL A 117 -3.79 -16.65 -16.87
C VAL A 117 -4.65 -15.40 -16.87
N THR A 118 -4.24 -14.39 -16.10
CA THR A 118 -4.84 -13.06 -16.14
C THR A 118 -4.02 -12.17 -17.06
N LYS A 119 -4.68 -11.58 -18.05
CA LYS A 119 -4.08 -10.60 -18.96
C LYS A 119 -4.86 -9.30 -18.87
N SER A 120 -4.19 -8.24 -18.44
CA SER A 120 -4.73 -6.89 -18.56
C SER A 120 -4.36 -6.34 -19.94
N THR A 121 -5.33 -5.78 -20.66
CA THR A 121 -5.12 -5.06 -21.92
C THR A 121 -5.35 -3.58 -21.68
N ALA A 122 -4.66 -2.72 -22.43
CA ALA A 122 -4.98 -1.30 -22.40
C ALA A 122 -6.40 -1.10 -22.94
N GLY A 123 -7.25 -0.47 -22.14
CA GLY A 123 -8.58 -0.04 -22.55
C GLY A 123 -8.53 1.30 -23.28
N THR A 124 -9.53 1.55 -24.10
CA THR A 124 -9.78 2.79 -24.83
C THR A 124 -11.09 3.40 -24.36
N ILE A 125 -11.33 4.67 -24.68
CA ILE A 125 -12.60 5.33 -24.38
C ILE A 125 -13.78 4.65 -25.08
N ALA A 126 -13.54 4.00 -26.22
CA ALA A 126 -14.57 3.25 -26.95
C ALA A 126 -15.02 1.99 -26.20
N ASP A 127 -14.22 1.49 -25.26
CA ASP A 127 -14.57 0.33 -24.45
C ASP A 127 -15.53 0.70 -23.30
N LEU A 128 -15.83 1.98 -23.07
CA LEU A 128 -16.75 2.42 -22.02
C LEU A 128 -18.20 2.20 -22.44
N GLY A 129 -18.78 1.06 -22.05
CA GLY A 129 -20.19 0.72 -22.29
C GLY A 129 -21.14 1.21 -21.19
N ILE A 130 -22.41 1.47 -21.57
CA ILE A 130 -23.48 1.69 -20.58
C ILE A 130 -23.73 0.39 -19.80
N GLY A 131 -23.78 0.48 -18.47
CA GLY A 131 -24.01 -0.67 -17.59
C GLY A 131 -22.72 -1.41 -17.20
N GLU A 132 -21.57 -1.00 -17.72
CA GLU A 132 -20.28 -1.52 -17.28
C GLU A 132 -19.86 -0.91 -15.95
N THR A 133 -19.09 -1.69 -15.20
CA THR A 133 -18.56 -1.24 -13.93
C THR A 133 -17.18 -0.64 -14.10
N VAL A 134 -17.06 0.62 -13.67
CA VAL A 134 -15.85 1.42 -13.83
C VAL A 134 -15.39 1.98 -12.49
N PHE A 135 -14.09 1.94 -12.27
CA PHE A 135 -13.44 2.72 -11.23
C PHE A 135 -12.82 3.97 -11.87
N ALA A 136 -13.26 5.15 -11.42
CA ALA A 136 -12.76 6.43 -11.91
C ALA A 136 -12.01 7.15 -10.79
N SER A 137 -10.80 7.62 -11.09
CA SER A 137 -10.02 8.46 -10.18
C SER A 137 -9.54 9.72 -10.89
N GLY A 138 -9.61 10.85 -10.19
CA GLY A 138 -9.18 12.15 -10.69
C GLY A 138 -9.60 13.27 -9.75
N THR A 139 -9.82 14.46 -10.29
CA THR A 139 -10.11 15.66 -9.50
C THR A 139 -11.61 15.87 -9.35
N GLN A 140 -12.08 16.10 -8.12
CA GLN A 140 -13.47 16.49 -7.87
C GLN A 140 -13.66 17.98 -8.17
N ASN A 141 -14.71 18.28 -8.95
CA ASN A 141 -15.09 19.61 -9.35
C ASN A 141 -15.99 20.27 -8.29
N SER A 142 -16.08 21.60 -8.32
CA SER A 142 -16.88 22.38 -7.34
C SER A 142 -18.39 22.13 -7.41
N ASP A 143 -18.88 21.60 -8.53
CA ASP A 143 -20.26 21.19 -8.75
C ASP A 143 -20.55 19.75 -8.28
N GLY A 144 -19.54 19.06 -7.71
CA GLY A 144 -19.64 17.69 -7.23
C GLY A 144 -19.36 16.62 -8.30
N SER A 145 -19.16 17.00 -9.57
CA SER A 145 -18.73 16.09 -10.63
C SER A 145 -17.25 15.69 -10.49
N LEU A 146 -16.81 14.66 -11.21
CA LEU A 146 -15.42 14.18 -11.19
C LEU A 146 -14.82 14.28 -12.60
N THR A 147 -13.66 14.94 -12.71
CA THR A 147 -12.82 14.89 -13.92
C THR A 147 -11.83 13.74 -13.78
N ALA A 148 -12.06 12.64 -14.50
CA ALA A 148 -11.24 11.44 -14.39
C ALA A 148 -9.88 11.59 -15.08
N GLU A 149 -8.80 11.27 -14.36
CA GLU A 149 -7.44 11.13 -14.89
C GLU A 149 -7.12 9.67 -15.22
N THR A 150 -7.80 8.73 -14.56
CA THR A 150 -7.68 7.30 -14.81
C THR A 150 -9.06 6.66 -14.73
N LEU A 151 -9.33 5.80 -15.71
CA LEU A 151 -10.52 4.96 -15.77
C LEU A 151 -10.05 3.51 -15.86
N GLN A 152 -10.47 2.70 -14.92
CA GLN A 152 -10.21 1.27 -14.92
C GLN A 152 -11.53 0.52 -15.04
N LEU A 153 -11.69 -0.18 -16.17
CA LEU A 153 -12.76 -1.14 -16.35
C LEU A 153 -12.42 -2.41 -15.58
N GLY A 154 -13.39 -2.92 -14.81
CA GLY A 154 -13.19 -4.14 -14.04
C GLY A 154 -14.43 -4.56 -13.29
N THR A 155 -14.49 -5.84 -12.93
CA THR A 155 -15.48 -6.33 -11.99
C THR A 155 -15.13 -5.80 -10.59
N ILE A 156 -15.64 -4.65 -10.19
CA ILE A 156 -15.85 -4.45 -8.74
C ILE A 156 -16.93 -5.46 -8.37
N THR A 157 -16.55 -6.55 -7.74
CA THR A 157 -17.53 -7.44 -7.12
C THR A 157 -18.25 -6.60 -6.07
N PRO A 158 -19.54 -6.29 -6.23
CA PRO A 158 -20.25 -5.54 -5.21
C PRO A 158 -20.25 -6.38 -3.94
N ILE A 159 -19.61 -5.86 -2.89
CA ILE A 159 -19.78 -6.37 -1.54
C ILE A 159 -21.18 -5.96 -1.10
N ASN A 160 -22.18 -6.81 -1.39
CA ASN A 160 -23.47 -6.73 -0.70
C ASN A 160 -23.18 -6.93 0.79
N ARG A 161 -23.36 -5.87 1.57
CA ARG A 161 -23.36 -5.91 3.04
C ARG A 161 -24.75 -6.25 3.55
#